data_AF-A0A3R7XS17-F1
#
_entry.id   AF-A0A3R7XS17-F1
#
_cell.length_a   1.000
_cell.length_b   1.000
_cell.length_c   1.000
_cell.angle_alpha   90.00
_cell.angle_beta   90.00
_cell.angle_gamma   90.00
#
_symmetry.space_group_name_H-M   'P 1'
#
loop_
_entity.id
_entity.type
_entity.pdbx_description
1 polymer ?
#
loop_
_entity_poly.entity_id
_entity_poly.type
_entity_poly.pdbx_seq_one_letter_code
_entity_poly.pdbx_strand_id
1 'polypeptide(L)'
;MSKRNARDIVSWVQAMHAPPFMKRRVFWGLLVVGGRVVAGMERRPRGDCFKANFGQDGEVVRWVQDEQAEWLALESARILRLDIAGIDFVD
;
A
#
# COMPACT_ATOMS: atom_id res chain seq x y z
N MET A 1 28.66 -11.53 15.35
CA MET A 1 27.60 -10.50 15.35
C MET A 1 27.61 -9.79 13.99
N SER A 2 26.65 -10.10 13.11
CA SER A 2 26.53 -9.43 11.81
C SER A 2 26.11 -7.97 12.01
N LYS A 3 26.79 -7.03 11.34
CA LYS A 3 26.42 -5.61 11.35
C LYS A 3 25.11 -5.45 10.58
N ARG A 4 23.99 -5.31 11.30
CA ARG A 4 22.69 -4.95 10.69
C ARG A 4 22.83 -3.60 10.00
N ASN A 5 22.39 -3.51 8.74
CA ASN A 5 22.44 -2.25 8.00
C ASN A 5 21.32 -1.31 8.51
N ALA A 6 21.41 -0.01 8.21
CA ALA A 6 20.45 0.99 8.70
C ALA A 6 18.98 0.68 8.34
N ARG A 7 18.73 0.07 7.17
CA ARG A 7 17.39 -0.41 6.76
C ARG A 7 16.88 -1.53 7.66
N ASP A 8 17.76 -2.45 8.07
CA ASP A 8 17.40 -3.57 8.96
C ASP A 8 16.99 -3.07 10.34
N ILE A 9 17.62 -2.00 10.83
CA ILE A 9 17.27 -1.36 12.10
C ILE A 9 15.90 -0.69 12.00
N VAL A 10 15.64 0.06 10.93
CA VAL A 10 14.35 0.73 10.72
C VAL A 10 13.20 -0.26 10.62
N SER A 11 13.38 -1.35 9.85
CA SER A 11 12.37 -2.41 9.74
C SER A 11 12.14 -3.12 11.08
N TRP A 12 13.21 -3.39 11.85
CA TRP A 12 13.09 -4.03 13.17
C TRP A 12 12.37 -3.17 14.20
N VAL A 13 12.65 -1.85 14.24
CA VAL A 13 11.95 -0.90 15.12
C VAL A 13 10.46 -0.81 14.75
N GLN A 14 10.14 -0.82 13.46
CA GLN A 14 8.76 -0.82 12.96
C GLN A 14 8.00 -2.09 13.33
N ALA A 15 8.65 -3.26 13.30
CA ALA A 15 8.03 -4.53 13.66
C ALA A 15 7.72 -4.64 15.18
N MET A 16 8.58 -4.07 16.04
CA MET A 16 8.38 -4.11 17.50
C MET A 16 7.19 -3.27 17.97
N HIS A 17 6.92 -2.14 17.32
CA HIS A 17 5.89 -1.18 17.76
C HIS A 17 4.59 -1.26 16.95
N ALA A 18 4.53 -2.13 15.94
CA ALA A 18 3.31 -2.33 15.16
C ALA A 18 2.23 -3.00 16.04
N PRO A 19 1.06 -2.37 16.22
CA PRO A 19 -0.07 -3.02 16.89
C PRO A 19 -0.45 -4.32 16.17
N PRO A 20 -0.89 -5.38 16.87
CA PRO A 20 -1.23 -6.66 16.25
C PRO A 20 -2.24 -6.55 15.10
N PHE A 21 -3.21 -5.64 15.21
CA PHE A 21 -4.22 -5.40 14.16
C PHE A 21 -3.67 -4.77 12.88
N MET A 22 -2.46 -4.20 12.92
CA MET A 22 -1.79 -3.58 11.78
C MET A 22 -0.86 -4.55 11.05
N LYS A 23 -0.63 -5.73 11.62
CA LYS A 23 0.19 -6.79 11.03
C LYS A 23 -0.68 -7.59 10.06
N ARG A 24 -0.12 -7.97 8.90
CA ARG A 24 -0.79 -8.79 7.86
C ARG A 24 -2.00 -8.13 7.17
N ARG A 25 -2.14 -6.81 7.27
CA ARG A 25 -3.12 -6.06 6.49
C ARG A 25 -2.75 -6.07 5.00
N VAL A 26 -3.78 -6.02 4.18
CA VAL A 26 -3.64 -5.92 2.74
C VAL A 26 -3.79 -4.45 2.35
N PHE A 27 -2.89 -3.97 1.51
CA PHE A 27 -2.90 -2.60 1.00
C PHE A 27 -3.19 -2.62 -0.49
N TRP A 28 -4.26 -1.98 -0.92
CA TRP A 28 -4.58 -1.87 -2.33
C TRP A 28 -4.25 -0.49 -2.84
N GLY A 29 -3.59 -0.40 -3.99
CA GLY A 29 -3.27 0.85 -4.66
C GLY A 29 -3.91 0.91 -6.03
N LEU A 30 -4.67 1.96 -6.31
CA LEU A 30 -5.23 2.27 -7.62
C LEU A 30 -4.56 3.50 -8.23
N LEU A 31 -4.22 3.42 -9.51
CA LEU A 31 -3.73 4.56 -10.28
C LEU A 31 -4.87 5.15 -11.10
N VAL A 32 -5.21 6.39 -10.80
CA VAL A 32 -6.17 7.20 -11.57
C VAL A 32 -5.41 8.12 -12.52
N VAL A 33 -5.84 8.16 -13.78
CA VAL A 33 -5.34 9.10 -14.81
C VAL A 33 -6.53 9.63 -15.60
N GLY A 34 -6.72 10.95 -15.61
CA GLY A 34 -7.75 11.61 -16.41
C GLY A 34 -9.17 11.11 -16.13
N GLY A 35 -9.48 10.81 -14.87
CA GLY A 35 -10.79 10.30 -14.46
C GLY A 35 -11.04 8.82 -14.76
N ARG A 36 -9.98 8.02 -14.93
CA ARG A 36 -10.07 6.56 -15.14
C ARG A 36 -9.09 5.83 -14.25
N VAL A 37 -9.49 4.69 -13.69
CA VAL A 37 -8.56 3.75 -13.06
C VAL A 37 -7.85 2.97 -14.18
N VAL A 38 -6.53 3.07 -14.24
CA VAL A 38 -5.71 2.44 -15.30
C VAL A 38 -4.86 1.29 -14.81
N ALA A 39 -4.66 1.18 -13.50
CA ALA A 39 -3.94 0.07 -12.87
C ALA A 39 -4.40 -0.14 -11.42
N GLY A 40 -4.29 -1.39 -10.98
CA GLY A 40 -4.53 -1.80 -9.60
C GLY A 40 -3.48 -2.79 -9.12
N MET A 41 -3.06 -2.63 -7.87
CA MET A 41 -2.12 -3.54 -7.22
C MET A 41 -2.56 -3.84 -5.80
N GLU A 42 -2.28 -5.05 -5.37
CA GLU A 42 -2.34 -5.46 -3.97
C GLU A 42 -0.92 -5.58 -3.44
N ARG A 43 -0.69 -5.06 -2.24
CA ARG A 43 0.59 -5.07 -1.56
C ARG A 43 0.45 -5.71 -0.18
N ARG A 44 1.34 -6.64 0.12
CA ARG A 44 1.38 -7.33 1.42
C ARG A 44 2.70 -7.03 2.14
N PRO A 45 2.67 -6.67 3.43
CA PRO A 45 3.87 -6.58 4.26
C PRO A 45 4.52 -7.96 4.36
N ARG A 46 5.86 -8.01 4.35
CA ARG A 46 6.59 -9.24 4.69
C ARG A 46 6.88 -9.31 6.19
N GLY A 47 6.75 -10.51 6.76
CA GLY A 47 7.06 -10.80 8.16
C GLY A 47 6.14 -10.04 9.14
N ASP A 48 6.73 -9.49 10.20
CA ASP A 48 6.02 -8.79 11.27
C ASP A 48 5.91 -7.27 11.06
N CYS A 49 6.19 -6.80 9.84
CA CYS A 49 6.06 -5.39 9.47
C CYS A 49 4.60 -5.04 9.14
N PHE A 50 4.24 -3.77 9.31
CA PHE A 50 2.95 -3.22 8.88
C PHE A 50 3.03 -2.47 7.55
N LYS A 51 4.24 -2.12 7.09
CA LYS A 51 4.44 -1.40 5.83
C LYS A 51 4.45 -2.36 4.66
N ALA A 52 3.68 -2.05 3.62
CA ALA A 52 3.60 -2.82 2.38
C ALA A 52 4.19 -2.06 1.17
N ASN A 53 5.03 -1.04 1.41
CA ASN A 53 5.66 -0.30 0.32
C ASN A 53 6.52 -1.23 -0.54
N PHE A 54 6.38 -1.16 -1.87
CA PHE A 54 7.18 -1.98 -2.79
C PHE A 54 8.69 -1.82 -2.57
N GLY A 55 9.15 -0.57 -2.36
CA GLY A 55 10.56 -0.29 -2.06
C GLY A 55 11.06 -0.80 -0.70
N GLN A 56 10.20 -1.42 0.11
CA GLN A 56 10.53 -2.04 1.41
C GLN A 56 10.18 -3.53 1.43
N ASP A 57 10.42 -4.21 0.30
CA ASP A 57 10.23 -5.66 0.14
C ASP A 57 8.78 -6.14 0.24
N GLY A 58 7.79 -5.24 0.13
CA GLY A 58 6.38 -5.62 0.02
C GLY A 58 6.16 -6.55 -1.17
N GLU A 59 5.43 -7.65 -0.97
CA GLU A 59 4.99 -8.49 -2.08
C GLU A 59 3.91 -7.76 -2.86
N VAL A 60 4.01 -7.74 -4.18
CA VAL A 60 3.07 -7.04 -5.06
C VAL A 60 2.45 -8.05 -6.02
N VAL A 61 1.12 -8.06 -6.07
CA VAL A 61 0.36 -8.87 -7.01
C VAL A 61 -0.60 -7.97 -7.78
N ARG A 62 -0.89 -8.35 -9.03
CA ARG A 62 -1.91 -7.66 -9.83
C ARG A 62 -3.26 -7.83 -9.15
N TRP A 63 -3.95 -6.71 -8.97
CA TRP A 63 -5.29 -6.71 -8.43
C TRP A 63 -6.27 -6.18 -9.47
N VAL A 64 -7.40 -6.86 -9.61
CA VAL A 64 -8.55 -6.37 -10.36
C VAL A 64 -9.53 -5.85 -9.33
N GLN A 65 -9.69 -4.54 -9.31
CA GLN A 65 -10.57 -3.86 -8.37
C GLN A 65 -12.04 -4.17 -8.64
N ASP A 66 -12.85 -4.13 -7.58
CA ASP A 66 -14.30 -4.13 -7.71
C ASP A 66 -14.84 -2.72 -8.01
N GLU A 67 -16.14 -2.65 -8.29
CA GLU A 67 -16.83 -1.41 -8.63
C GLU A 67 -16.78 -0.38 -7.48
N GLN A 68 -16.80 -0.84 -6.23
CA GLN A 68 -16.81 0.03 -5.06
C GLN A 68 -15.45 0.72 -4.87
N ALA A 69 -14.35 -0.03 -4.99
CA ALA A 69 -13.00 0.49 -4.91
C ALA A 69 -12.69 1.45 -6.06
N GLU A 70 -13.13 1.13 -7.28
CA GLU A 70 -13.00 2.02 -8.43
C GLU A 70 -13.76 3.33 -8.20
N TRP A 71 -15.02 3.26 -7.77
CA TRP A 71 -15.83 4.44 -7.46
C TRP A 71 -15.16 5.33 -6.39
N LEU A 72 -14.71 4.74 -5.28
CA LEU A 72 -14.04 5.47 -4.21
C LEU A 72 -12.76 6.17 -4.69
N ALA A 73 -11.97 5.52 -5.54
CA ALA A 73 -10.73 6.10 -6.05
C ALA A 73 -10.99 7.28 -7.00
N LEU A 74 -11.94 7.11 -7.92
CA LEU A 74 -12.35 8.18 -8.84
C LEU A 74 -12.93 9.37 -8.09
N GLU A 75 -13.80 9.13 -7.12
CA GLU A 75 -14.43 10.19 -6.33
C GLU A 75 -13.41 10.92 -5.46
N SER A 76 -12.46 10.20 -4.87
CA SER A 76 -11.34 10.79 -4.12
C SER A 76 -10.49 11.70 -5.00
N ALA A 77 -10.11 11.25 -6.19
CA ALA A 77 -9.35 12.07 -7.16
C ALA A 77 -10.15 13.29 -7.61
N ARG A 78 -11.45 13.14 -7.85
CA ARG A 78 -12.36 14.22 -8.29
C ARG A 78 -12.51 15.31 -7.24
N ILE A 79 -12.78 14.95 -5.98
CA ILE A 79 -12.96 15.90 -4.87
C ILE A 79 -11.67 16.71 -4.65
N LEU A 80 -10.51 16.05 -4.74
CA LEU A 80 -9.21 16.68 -4.58
C LEU A 80 -8.70 17.38 -5.86
N ARG A 81 -9.46 17.30 -6.96
CA ARG A 81 -9.13 17.89 -8.27
C ARG A 81 -7.76 17.43 -8.79
N LEU A 82 -7.49 16.13 -8.70
CA LEU A 82 -6.24 15.51 -9.15
C LEU A 82 -6.45 14.82 -10.51
N ASP A 83 -5.67 15.22 -11.50
CA ASP A 83 -5.68 14.58 -12.82
C ASP A 83 -4.95 13.22 -12.83
N ILE A 84 -3.97 13.06 -11.94
CA ILE A 84 -3.20 11.82 -11.74
C ILE A 84 -3.03 11.58 -10.25
N ALA A 85 -3.45 10.42 -9.75
CA ALA A 85 -3.36 10.08 -8.33
C ALA A 85 -3.17 8.58 -8.10
N GLY A 86 -2.33 8.24 -7.11
CA GLY A 86 -2.32 6.92 -6.49
C GLY A 86 -3.22 6.96 -5.25
N ILE A 87 -4.29 6.17 -5.24
CA ILE A 87 -5.22 6.07 -4.11
C ILE A 87 -4.98 4.73 -3.41
N ASP A 88 -4.70 4.80 -2.11
CA ASP A 88 -4.39 3.63 -1.29
C ASP A 88 -5.54 3.31 -0.31
N PHE A 89 -5.99 2.06 -0.31
CA PHE A 89 -6.96 1.49 0.62
C PHE A 89 -6.28 0.52 1.57
N VAL A 90 -6.84 0.35 2.77
CA VAL A 90 -6.38 -0.61 3.78
C VAL A 90 -7.58 -1.31 4.42
N ASP A 91 -7.48 -2.63 4.57
CA ASP A 91 -8.40 -3.48 5.36
C ASP A 91 -7.70 -4.13 6.55
#